data_AF-A0A354FT88-F1
#
_entry.id   AF-A0A354FT88-F1
#
_cell.length_a   1.000
_cell.length_b   1.000
_cell.length_c   1.000
_cell.angle_alpha   90.00
_cell.angle_beta   90.00
_cell.angle_gamma   90.00
#
_symmetry.space_group_name_H-M   'P 1'
#
loop_
_entity.id
_entity.type
_entity.pdbx_description
1 polymer ?
#
loop_
_entity_poly.entity_id
_entity_poly.type
_entity_poly.pdbx_seq_one_letter_code
_entity_poly.pdbx_strand_id
1 'polypeptide(L)'
;MMISSSLFYCQGARLSWEVGVSDTAEVVGNSGHLIEACNFGNGAVKSPSINGVQFTPIDFTSGDSPARLIGLNYNTGESGKRDGAGINELFDTIAYRSGADPQTANLTALVKGQRYQVQFFYYHNSVNRSLTIRDELGGETVINERGVPLVATGTFTADSAIQTLTFDADTGSQFMNAYQLREITTAPPVILDEVLISEFMASNEAALIDDTGASPDWIEVWNPTSEVVDLSGWALSASSDYQDPWIFPRVLLGANEHLLIFATGEGKGTTEGQLHTDFTIQKRGGNLALLKPRGEEGFEIVSEFSSYPPQKKDVSFGYALGEEEEKKPRYLLVPTPSQRNSSEAVLGFVSDTSFHPNRGFYNSPIDVVIEAQEGAIIRYTLDGSQPTANTGLLYSSKTGIKISGTTTLRAAAFREGYLSSGVDTHTYLFPIDIV
;
A
#
# COMPACT_ATOMS: atom_id res chain seq x y z
N MET A 1 23.52 -12.63 -21.17
CA MET A 1 22.96 -13.99 -21.03
C MET A 1 23.57 -14.56 -19.75
N MET A 2 22.89 -14.79 -18.63
CA MET A 2 21.47 -14.75 -18.27
C MET A 2 21.27 -13.82 -17.07
N ILE A 3 20.20 -13.02 -17.04
CA ILE A 3 19.64 -12.48 -15.80
C ILE A 3 18.78 -13.62 -15.26
N SER A 4 19.31 -14.39 -14.31
CA SER A 4 18.56 -15.40 -13.59
C SER A 4 17.88 -14.70 -12.42
N SER A 5 16.67 -14.18 -12.63
CA SER A 5 15.81 -13.81 -11.52
C SER A 5 15.26 -15.10 -10.91
N SER A 6 15.71 -15.40 -9.70
CA SER A 6 15.29 -16.61 -8.99
C SER A 6 14.51 -16.19 -7.74
N LEU A 7 13.34 -16.80 -7.55
CA LEU A 7 12.41 -16.55 -6.44
C LEU A 7 12.65 -17.59 -5.34
N PHE A 8 12.89 -17.15 -4.11
CA PHE A 8 13.06 -18.03 -2.94
C PHE A 8 12.32 -17.47 -1.70
N TYR A 9 12.22 -18.26 -0.64
CA TYR A 9 11.36 -18.04 0.52
C TYR A 9 12.14 -18.08 1.84
N CYS A 10 12.53 -16.94 2.41
CA CYS A 10 12.93 -16.88 3.83
C CYS A 10 11.69 -17.09 4.72
N GLN A 11 11.86 -17.34 6.03
CA GLN A 11 10.75 -17.60 6.95
C GLN A 11 9.63 -16.57 6.72
N GLY A 12 8.54 -17.00 6.07
CA GLY A 12 7.37 -16.24 5.66
C GLY A 12 7.55 -14.98 4.77
N ALA A 13 8.67 -14.79 4.05
CA ALA A 13 8.74 -13.76 3.00
C ALA A 13 9.33 -14.25 1.69
N ARG A 14 8.75 -13.77 0.58
CA ARG A 14 9.30 -13.97 -0.76
C ARG A 14 10.45 -13.01 -1.01
N LEU A 15 11.62 -13.58 -1.28
CA LEU A 15 12.83 -12.87 -1.62
C LEU A 15 13.12 -13.06 -3.12
N SER A 16 13.09 -11.96 -3.87
CA SER A 16 13.44 -11.95 -5.30
C SER A 16 14.90 -11.54 -5.45
N TRP A 17 15.70 -12.36 -6.15
CA TRP A 17 17.14 -12.13 -6.31
C TRP A 17 17.53 -11.71 -7.72
N GLU A 18 18.48 -10.79 -7.79
CA GLU A 18 19.20 -10.41 -9.00
C GLU A 18 20.70 -10.43 -8.71
N VAL A 19 21.47 -11.14 -9.56
CA VAL A 19 22.93 -11.18 -9.50
C VAL A 19 23.48 -10.31 -10.63
N GLY A 20 24.38 -9.37 -10.28
CA GLY A 20 25.03 -8.47 -11.22
C GLY A 20 26.55 -8.42 -11.03
N VAL A 21 27.25 -8.15 -12.12
CA VAL A 21 28.71 -7.86 -12.16
C VAL A 21 28.93 -6.35 -12.09
N SER A 22 29.91 -5.88 -11.30
CA SER A 22 30.26 -4.45 -11.27
C SER A 22 31.74 -4.21 -11.56
N ASP A 23 32.04 -3.54 -12.68
CA ASP A 23 33.37 -3.00 -13.00
C ASP A 23 33.50 -1.50 -12.67
N THR A 24 32.46 -0.86 -12.13
CA THR A 24 32.38 0.59 -11.86
C THR A 24 31.87 0.92 -10.47
N ALA A 25 32.26 2.10 -9.94
CA ALA A 25 32.16 2.49 -8.53
C ALA A 25 30.74 2.73 -7.95
N GLU A 26 29.67 2.78 -8.75
CA GLU A 26 28.29 2.84 -8.22
C GLU A 26 27.74 1.43 -8.00
N VAL A 27 28.29 0.75 -7.00
CA VAL A 27 27.91 -0.61 -6.62
C VAL A 27 26.71 -0.61 -5.65
N VAL A 28 26.36 0.55 -5.09
CA VAL A 28 25.39 0.72 -4.00
C VAL A 28 24.10 1.33 -4.53
N GLY A 29 22.98 0.62 -4.39
CA GLY A 29 21.65 1.18 -4.67
C GLY A 29 21.34 2.32 -3.69
N ASN A 30 20.85 3.46 -4.20
CA ASN A 30 20.48 4.63 -3.38
C ASN A 30 18.97 4.72 -3.12
N SER A 31 18.18 3.76 -3.58
CA SER A 31 16.74 3.68 -3.29
C SER A 31 16.51 3.31 -1.83
N GLY A 32 15.73 4.12 -1.10
CA GLY A 32 15.30 3.83 0.26
C GLY A 32 16.21 4.36 1.37
N HIS A 33 15.73 4.25 2.61
CA HIS A 33 16.42 4.63 3.83
C HIS A 33 17.39 3.52 4.25
N LEU A 34 18.67 3.86 4.47
CA LEU A 34 19.66 2.89 4.89
C LEU A 34 19.43 2.51 6.36
N ILE A 35 19.21 1.23 6.60
CA ILE A 35 19.01 0.69 7.95
C ILE A 35 20.33 0.23 8.53
N GLU A 36 21.09 -0.55 7.75
CA GLU A 36 22.37 -1.08 8.17
C GLU A 36 23.28 -1.35 6.98
N ALA A 37 24.60 -1.25 7.19
CA ALA A 37 25.57 -1.84 6.30
C ALA A 37 26.83 -2.32 7.05
N CYS A 38 27.43 -3.40 6.56
CA CYS A 38 28.68 -3.96 7.06
C CYS A 38 29.69 -4.13 5.92
N ASN A 39 30.98 -3.92 6.20
CA ASN A 39 32.08 -4.22 5.28
C ASN A 39 33.18 -5.00 6.02
N PHE A 40 33.53 -6.16 5.48
CA PHE A 40 34.47 -7.13 6.03
C PHE A 40 35.91 -6.92 5.53
N GLY A 41 36.12 -6.03 4.55
CA GLY A 41 37.41 -5.70 3.95
C GLY A 41 38.06 -6.87 3.21
N ASN A 42 39.12 -6.58 2.45
CA ASN A 42 40.09 -7.58 2.00
C ASN A 42 41.49 -7.01 2.25
N GLY A 43 42.15 -7.43 3.34
CA GLY A 43 43.52 -7.07 3.66
C GLY A 43 43.77 -5.57 3.88
N ALA A 44 44.03 -5.16 5.12
CA ALA A 44 44.66 -3.88 5.50
C ALA A 44 44.09 -2.58 4.88
N VAL A 45 42.79 -2.52 4.56
CA VAL A 45 42.12 -1.27 4.16
C VAL A 45 41.35 -0.72 5.35
N LYS A 46 41.60 0.56 5.70
CA LYS A 46 40.74 1.33 6.61
C LYS A 46 39.29 1.26 6.12
N SER A 47 38.32 1.15 7.03
CA SER A 47 36.88 1.13 6.71
C SER A 47 36.54 2.17 5.62
N PRO A 48 36.05 1.75 4.44
CA PRO A 48 35.65 2.71 3.43
C PRO A 48 34.38 3.42 3.91
N SER A 49 34.36 4.75 3.80
CA SER A 49 33.09 5.48 3.80
C SER A 49 32.50 5.40 2.40
N ILE A 50 31.24 4.97 2.28
CA ILE A 50 30.51 5.00 1.01
C ILE A 50 29.39 6.02 1.17
N ASN A 51 29.42 7.09 0.36
CA ASN A 51 28.44 8.17 0.41
C ASN A 51 28.26 8.79 1.82
N GLY A 52 29.33 8.85 2.62
CA GLY A 52 29.31 9.43 3.97
C GLY A 52 28.86 8.47 5.09
N VAL A 53 28.47 7.24 4.76
CA VAL A 53 28.07 6.22 5.73
C VAL A 53 29.28 5.43 6.21
N GLN A 54 29.40 5.28 7.53
CA GLN A 54 30.41 4.44 8.19
C GLN A 54 29.85 3.04 8.44
N PHE A 55 30.66 2.00 8.26
CA PHE A 55 30.24 0.59 8.34
C PHE A 55 30.63 -0.02 9.69
N THR A 56 29.77 -0.89 10.24
CA THR A 56 29.99 -1.59 11.52
C THR A 56 30.59 -2.99 11.28
N PRO A 57 31.57 -3.48 12.06
CA PRO A 57 32.09 -4.85 11.95
C PRO A 57 31.09 -5.90 12.47
N ILE A 58 31.07 -7.09 11.86
CA ILE A 58 30.31 -8.26 12.35
C ILE A 58 31.25 -9.46 12.50
N ASP A 59 31.09 -10.18 13.60
CA ASP A 59 31.88 -11.36 13.94
C ASP A 59 31.02 -12.63 13.77
N PHE A 60 31.41 -13.49 12.84
CA PHE A 60 30.80 -14.81 12.61
C PHE A 60 31.59 -15.85 13.42
N THR A 61 31.31 -15.98 14.72
CA THR A 61 31.88 -17.07 15.53
C THR A 61 30.97 -18.28 15.56
N SER A 62 31.58 -19.46 15.51
CA SER A 62 30.96 -20.80 15.53
C SER A 62 30.40 -21.20 16.91
N GLY A 63 29.75 -20.30 17.62
CA GLY A 63 28.94 -20.66 18.78
C GLY A 63 27.62 -21.29 18.33
N ASP A 64 26.88 -21.92 19.24
CA ASP A 64 25.52 -22.47 19.00
C ASP A 64 24.46 -21.38 18.68
N SER A 65 24.87 -20.22 18.16
CA SER A 65 24.02 -19.06 17.91
C SER A 65 24.42 -18.39 16.58
N PRO A 66 23.48 -18.21 15.63
CA PRO A 66 23.72 -17.52 14.37
C PRO A 66 24.34 -16.14 14.56
N ALA A 67 25.15 -15.70 13.60
CA ALA A 67 25.60 -14.31 13.57
C ALA A 67 24.39 -13.39 13.39
N ARG A 68 24.32 -12.31 14.17
CA ARG A 68 23.21 -11.35 14.14
C ARG A 68 23.61 -10.14 13.29
N LEU A 69 22.87 -9.88 12.23
CA LEU A 69 22.84 -8.60 11.52
C LEU A 69 21.79 -7.72 12.29
N ILE A 70 22.06 -6.43 12.59
CA ILE A 70 21.40 -5.58 13.64
C ILE A 70 19.90 -5.88 13.88
N GLY A 71 19.35 -5.79 15.10
CA GLY A 71 19.80 -5.17 16.36
C GLY A 71 20.27 -6.12 17.47
N LEU A 72 21.57 -6.01 17.76
CA LEU A 72 22.39 -6.93 18.53
C LEU A 72 22.00 -7.11 20.01
N ASN A 73 22.07 -8.37 20.43
CA ASN A 73 22.60 -8.71 21.75
C ASN A 73 23.18 -10.12 21.68
N TYR A 74 24.51 -10.29 21.75
CA TYR A 74 25.08 -11.45 22.43
C TYR A 74 26.54 -11.27 22.88
N ASN A 75 26.95 -12.27 23.64
CA ASN A 75 27.68 -12.24 24.90
C ASN A 75 29.20 -12.42 24.73
N THR A 76 29.92 -12.04 25.77
CA THR A 76 31.39 -12.05 25.86
C THR A 76 31.98 -13.40 26.24
N GLY A 77 33.09 -13.75 25.60
CA GLY A 77 34.19 -14.54 26.17
C GLY A 77 35.24 -14.75 25.07
N GLU A 78 36.51 -14.40 25.19
CA GLU A 78 37.36 -13.89 26.27
C GLU A 78 38.46 -13.07 25.59
N SER A 79 38.50 -11.75 25.81
CA SER A 79 39.70 -10.91 25.99
C SER A 79 39.39 -9.43 25.74
N GLY A 80 39.13 -8.69 26.83
CA GLY A 80 39.30 -7.24 26.89
C GLY A 80 38.14 -6.37 26.42
N LYS A 81 37.11 -6.18 27.26
CA LYS A 81 36.16 -5.06 27.16
C LYS A 81 36.40 -4.06 28.30
N ARG A 82 36.26 -2.76 28.01
CA ARG A 82 35.92 -1.71 28.98
C ARG A 82 34.63 -1.02 28.53
N ASP A 83 33.90 -0.47 29.50
CA ASP A 83 32.64 0.25 29.31
C ASP A 83 32.83 1.60 28.61
N GLY A 84 31.95 1.96 27.67
CA GLY A 84 31.80 3.35 27.20
C GLY A 84 31.09 3.57 25.86
N ALA A 85 29.86 4.08 25.93
CA ALA A 85 29.12 5.06 25.10
C ALA A 85 29.17 5.09 23.55
N GLY A 86 27.99 4.88 22.94
CA GLY A 86 27.50 5.70 21.81
C GLY A 86 27.74 5.20 20.39
N ILE A 87 26.79 5.50 19.50
CA ILE A 87 26.66 5.10 18.08
C ILE A 87 27.76 5.64 17.14
N ASN A 88 28.88 6.16 17.65
CA ASN A 88 29.81 7.00 16.87
C ASN A 88 31.32 6.69 17.03
N GLU A 89 31.74 5.57 17.62
CA GLU A 89 33.19 5.28 17.74
C GLU A 89 33.57 3.86 17.28
N LEU A 90 34.66 3.79 16.48
CA LEU A 90 35.15 2.65 15.67
C LEU A 90 36.39 1.99 16.29
N PHE A 91 36.51 0.66 16.17
CA PHE A 91 37.75 -0.09 16.39
C PHE A 91 37.99 -1.17 15.32
N ASP A 92 39.26 -1.36 14.93
CA ASP A 92 39.77 -2.34 13.95
C ASP A 92 39.73 -3.78 14.49
N THR A 93 39.26 -4.77 13.70
CA THR A 93 40.04 -5.93 13.19
C THR A 93 39.19 -6.99 12.46
N ILE A 94 39.87 -7.75 11.59
CA ILE A 94 39.43 -8.93 10.82
C ILE A 94 39.58 -10.19 11.68
N ALA A 95 38.58 -11.09 11.73
CA ALA A 95 38.84 -12.52 11.96
C ALA A 95 37.75 -13.44 11.40
N TYR A 96 38.22 -14.32 10.51
CA TYR A 96 37.54 -15.45 9.88
C TYR A 96 37.74 -16.72 10.70
N ARG A 97 36.76 -17.65 10.71
CA ARG A 97 37.07 -19.08 10.89
C ARG A 97 36.32 -19.98 9.90
N SER A 98 37.12 -20.66 9.09
CA SER A 98 36.77 -21.85 8.32
C SER A 98 36.42 -23.02 9.23
N GLY A 99 35.40 -23.81 8.88
CA GLY A 99 35.29 -25.19 9.37
C GLY A 99 33.89 -25.72 9.62
N ALA A 100 32.83 -24.91 9.53
CA ALA A 100 31.45 -25.39 9.64
C ALA A 100 30.61 -24.74 8.53
N ASP A 101 30.18 -25.55 7.56
CA ASP A 101 29.16 -25.18 6.58
C ASP A 101 27.91 -26.03 6.86
N PRO A 102 26.68 -25.48 6.73
CA PRO A 102 26.34 -24.09 6.40
C PRO A 102 26.35 -23.13 7.61
N GLN A 103 26.37 -21.82 7.34
CA GLN A 103 26.26 -20.75 8.35
C GLN A 103 24.92 -20.03 8.20
N THR A 104 24.38 -19.48 9.28
CA THR A 104 23.13 -18.70 9.26
C THR A 104 23.36 -17.27 9.74
N ALA A 105 22.60 -16.34 9.18
CA ALA A 105 22.52 -14.97 9.64
C ALA A 105 21.07 -14.51 9.74
N ASN A 106 20.74 -13.77 10.79
CA ASN A 106 19.41 -13.22 10.97
C ASN A 106 19.42 -11.72 10.68
N LEU A 107 18.56 -11.28 9.76
CA LEU A 107 18.09 -9.90 9.68
C LEU A 107 17.08 -9.72 10.81
N THR A 108 17.25 -8.74 11.69
CA THR A 108 16.36 -8.55 12.84
C THR A 108 15.83 -7.10 12.92
N ALA A 109 14.95 -6.83 13.88
CA ALA A 109 14.30 -5.52 14.06
C ALA A 109 13.55 -5.03 12.81
N LEU A 110 13.06 -5.96 11.99
CA LEU A 110 12.26 -5.67 10.81
C LEU A 110 10.84 -5.25 11.23
N VAL A 111 10.21 -4.41 10.42
CA VAL A 111 8.81 -4.06 10.59
C VAL A 111 7.99 -4.96 9.69
N LYS A 112 7.07 -5.75 10.27
CA LYS A 112 6.17 -6.60 9.48
C LYS A 112 5.42 -5.75 8.44
N GLY A 113 5.40 -6.24 7.20
CA GLY A 113 4.88 -5.58 6.01
C GLY A 113 5.87 -4.71 5.27
N GLN A 114 6.91 -4.20 5.93
CA GLN A 114 7.79 -3.22 5.32
C GLN A 114 8.64 -3.85 4.21
N ARG A 115 8.76 -3.18 3.06
CA ARG A 115 9.61 -3.66 1.96
C ARG A 115 11.07 -3.28 2.21
N TYR A 116 11.94 -4.26 2.10
CA TYR A 116 13.37 -4.14 2.26
C TYR A 116 14.13 -4.58 1.00
N GLN A 117 15.29 -3.99 0.80
CA GLN A 117 16.32 -4.45 -0.12
C GLN A 117 17.55 -4.84 0.69
N VAL A 118 18.05 -6.05 0.48
CA VAL A 118 19.34 -6.51 0.99
C VAL A 118 20.30 -6.66 -0.19
N GLN A 119 21.50 -6.11 -0.10
CA GLN A 119 22.55 -6.29 -1.10
C GLN A 119 23.78 -6.91 -0.45
N PHE A 120 24.24 -8.02 -1.02
CA PHE A 120 25.46 -8.71 -0.62
C PHE A 120 26.56 -8.46 -1.66
N PHE A 121 27.75 -8.13 -1.20
CA PHE A 121 28.90 -7.85 -2.04
C PHE A 121 29.95 -8.94 -1.86
N TYR A 122 30.45 -9.43 -2.99
CA TYR A 122 31.35 -10.57 -3.06
C TYR A 122 32.52 -10.27 -3.98
N TYR A 123 33.76 -10.42 -3.50
CA TYR A 123 34.98 -10.21 -4.27
C TYR A 123 36.15 -11.01 -3.70
N HIS A 124 36.86 -11.74 -4.57
CA HIS A 124 38.08 -12.45 -4.20
C HIS A 124 39.11 -12.46 -5.35
N ASN A 125 40.38 -12.19 -5.01
CA ASN A 125 41.40 -11.82 -6.00
C ASN A 125 42.11 -13.01 -6.68
N SER A 126 41.87 -14.27 -6.25
CA SER A 126 42.79 -15.36 -6.61
C SER A 126 42.24 -16.79 -6.75
N VAL A 127 40.94 -17.08 -6.57
CA VAL A 127 40.40 -18.47 -6.65
C VAL A 127 38.94 -18.49 -7.16
N ASN A 128 38.56 -19.52 -7.92
CA ASN A 128 37.15 -19.81 -8.24
C ASN A 128 36.40 -20.23 -6.99
N ARG A 129 35.26 -19.61 -6.69
CA ARG A 129 34.38 -20.03 -5.59
C ARG A 129 32.92 -19.84 -5.95
N SER A 130 32.08 -20.67 -5.34
CA SER A 130 30.63 -20.52 -5.28
C SER A 130 30.24 -20.04 -3.89
N LEU A 131 29.23 -19.18 -3.80
CA LEU A 131 28.48 -18.93 -2.57
C LEU A 131 27.01 -19.18 -2.86
N THR A 132 26.46 -20.18 -2.20
CA THR A 132 25.05 -20.51 -2.24
C THR A 132 24.35 -19.82 -1.07
N ILE A 133 23.42 -18.93 -1.37
CA ILE A 133 22.52 -18.35 -0.36
C ILE A 133 21.24 -19.18 -0.39
N ARG A 134 20.93 -19.82 0.73
CA ARG A 134 19.74 -20.65 0.91
C ARG A 134 18.77 -20.02 1.89
N ASP A 135 17.50 -20.34 1.71
CA ASP A 135 16.49 -20.13 2.74
C ASP A 135 16.29 -21.38 3.63
N GLU A 136 15.41 -21.29 4.62
CA GLU A 136 15.05 -22.43 5.49
C GLU A 136 14.12 -23.45 4.81
N LEU A 137 13.56 -23.15 3.63
CA LEU A 137 12.62 -23.97 2.87
C LEU A 137 13.27 -24.69 1.67
N GLY A 138 14.60 -24.59 1.51
CA GLY A 138 15.39 -25.28 0.49
C GLY A 138 15.55 -24.53 -0.84
N GLY A 139 15.11 -23.27 -0.94
CA GLY A 139 15.42 -22.39 -2.06
C GLY A 139 16.88 -21.94 -2.04
N GLU A 140 17.55 -21.87 -3.20
CA GLU A 140 18.98 -21.58 -3.29
C GLU A 140 19.36 -20.68 -4.47
N THR A 141 20.16 -19.63 -4.24
CA THR A 141 20.84 -18.88 -5.30
C THR A 141 22.34 -19.11 -5.22
N VAL A 142 22.96 -19.46 -6.35
CA VAL A 142 24.41 -19.73 -6.41
C VAL A 142 25.12 -18.57 -7.12
N ILE A 143 25.97 -17.89 -6.37
CA ILE A 143 26.86 -16.83 -6.85
C ILE A 143 28.18 -17.50 -7.24
N ASN A 144 28.50 -17.56 -8.53
CA ASN A 144 29.73 -18.19 -9.04
C ASN A 144 30.65 -17.15 -9.64
N GLU A 145 31.95 -17.10 -9.29
CA GLU A 145 32.86 -16.23 -10.07
C GLU A 145 34.39 -16.47 -10.10
N ARG A 146 35.02 -15.74 -11.04
CA ARG A 146 36.45 -15.60 -11.34
C ARG A 146 36.84 -14.11 -11.51
N GLY A 147 37.43 -13.50 -10.48
CA GLY A 147 38.28 -12.31 -10.62
C GLY A 147 37.60 -10.96 -10.87
N VAL A 148 36.27 -10.84 -10.72
CA VAL A 148 35.51 -9.58 -10.76
C VAL A 148 34.73 -9.43 -9.44
N PRO A 149 34.31 -8.22 -9.03
CA PRO A 149 33.34 -8.06 -7.94
C PRO A 149 31.89 -8.37 -8.39
N LEU A 150 31.17 -9.12 -7.56
CA LEU A 150 29.74 -9.40 -7.70
C LEU A 150 28.90 -8.72 -6.63
N VAL A 151 27.66 -8.43 -7.03
CA VAL A 151 26.59 -8.03 -6.13
C VAL A 151 25.41 -8.98 -6.32
N ALA A 152 24.88 -9.49 -5.21
CA ALA A 152 23.59 -10.16 -5.17
C ALA A 152 22.60 -9.25 -4.43
N THR A 153 21.55 -8.82 -5.13
CA THR A 153 20.50 -7.97 -4.58
C THR A 153 19.25 -8.80 -4.37
N GLY A 154 18.77 -8.85 -3.13
CA GLY A 154 17.49 -9.42 -2.75
C GLY A 154 16.50 -8.32 -2.39
N THR A 155 15.24 -8.43 -2.81
CA THR A 155 14.14 -7.61 -2.27
C THR A 155 13.05 -8.48 -1.68
N PHE A 156 12.54 -8.10 -0.51
CA PHE A 156 11.48 -8.81 0.20
C PHE A 156 10.59 -7.85 0.97
N THR A 157 9.40 -8.33 1.34
CA THR A 157 8.51 -7.70 2.32
C THR A 157 8.67 -8.47 3.62
N ALA A 158 9.06 -7.82 4.72
CA ALA A 158 9.18 -8.53 5.99
C ALA A 158 7.81 -9.04 6.46
N ASP A 159 7.75 -10.23 7.00
CA ASP A 159 6.57 -10.91 7.55
C ASP A 159 6.65 -11.09 9.08
N SER A 160 7.84 -10.83 9.60
CA SER A 160 8.28 -11.08 10.96
C SER A 160 9.35 -10.02 11.29
N ALA A 161 9.59 -9.81 12.58
CA ALA A 161 10.68 -8.94 13.02
C ALA A 161 12.07 -9.56 12.79
N ILE A 162 12.14 -10.85 12.42
CA ILE A 162 13.36 -11.62 12.17
C ILE A 162 13.21 -12.39 10.86
N GLN A 163 14.24 -12.35 10.02
CA GLN A 163 14.37 -13.13 8.80
C GLN A 163 15.72 -13.84 8.74
N THR A 164 15.71 -15.18 8.68
CA THR A 164 16.93 -16.00 8.64
C THR A 164 17.38 -16.25 7.20
N LEU A 165 18.68 -16.09 6.94
CA LEU A 165 19.36 -16.47 5.70
C LEU A 165 20.46 -17.49 6.00
N THR A 166 20.63 -18.46 5.12
CA THR A 166 21.69 -19.48 5.21
C THR A 166 22.72 -19.26 4.11
N PHE A 167 23.99 -19.42 4.43
CA PHE A 167 25.12 -19.26 3.52
C PHE A 167 25.93 -20.56 3.49
N ASP A 168 26.23 -21.03 2.27
CA ASP A 168 26.94 -22.26 2.02
C ASP A 168 27.96 -22.04 0.89
N ALA A 169 29.25 -22.17 1.19
CA ALA A 169 30.31 -21.88 0.22
C ALA A 169 30.70 -23.09 -0.65
N ASP A 170 30.02 -24.24 -0.53
CA ASP A 170 30.32 -25.55 -1.14
C ASP A 170 31.74 -26.11 -0.86
N THR A 171 32.80 -25.30 -0.98
CA THR A 171 34.20 -25.62 -0.68
C THR A 171 34.97 -24.43 -0.06
N GLY A 172 35.47 -24.60 1.16
CA GLY A 172 36.37 -23.66 1.82
C GLY A 172 35.68 -22.45 2.45
N SER A 173 36.47 -21.54 3.04
CA SER A 173 35.94 -20.40 3.83
C SER A 173 34.91 -19.56 3.07
N GLN A 174 33.78 -19.25 3.72
CA GLN A 174 32.82 -18.27 3.23
C GLN A 174 33.47 -16.87 3.21
N PHE A 175 33.45 -16.20 2.07
CA PHE A 175 34.01 -14.86 1.91
C PHE A 175 32.92 -13.90 1.47
N MET A 176 32.18 -13.32 2.41
CA MET A 176 31.32 -12.17 2.13
C MET A 176 32.10 -10.89 2.42
N ASN A 177 32.12 -9.94 1.50
CA ASN A 177 32.94 -8.72 1.63
C ASN A 177 32.16 -7.56 2.21
N ALA A 178 30.86 -7.47 1.95
CA ALA A 178 29.98 -6.49 2.58
C ALA A 178 28.52 -6.90 2.44
N TYR A 179 27.63 -6.25 3.19
CA TYR A 179 26.22 -6.17 2.87
C TYR A 179 25.62 -4.82 3.24
N GLN A 180 24.44 -4.51 2.69
CA GLN A 180 23.58 -3.44 3.19
C GLN A 180 22.12 -3.86 3.20
N LEU A 181 21.34 -3.28 4.12
CA LEU A 181 19.89 -3.41 4.24
C LEU A 181 19.25 -2.03 4.16
N ARG A 182 18.29 -1.89 3.26
CA ARG A 182 17.53 -0.65 3.02
C ARG A 182 16.05 -0.88 3.16
N GLU A 183 15.40 0.07 3.78
CA GLU A 183 13.95 0.20 3.79
C GLU A 183 13.53 0.99 2.53
N ILE A 184 12.85 0.34 1.59
CA ILE A 184 12.58 0.93 0.27
C ILE A 184 11.13 1.40 0.09
N THR A 185 10.24 1.16 1.06
CA THR A 185 8.93 1.81 1.20
C THR A 185 8.91 2.77 2.40
N THR A 186 8.11 3.84 2.39
CA THR A 186 8.15 4.87 3.44
C THR A 186 7.14 4.66 4.58
N ALA A 187 6.23 3.71 4.43
CA ALA A 187 5.26 3.34 5.45
C ALA A 187 5.04 1.81 5.41
N PRO A 188 5.04 1.13 6.58
CA PRO A 188 4.65 -0.27 6.64
C PRO A 188 3.23 -0.42 6.09
N PRO A 189 2.96 -1.39 5.21
CA PRO A 189 1.61 -1.72 4.82
C PRO A 189 0.86 -2.20 6.05
N VAL A 190 -0.43 -1.90 6.06
CA VAL A 190 -1.35 -2.42 7.06
C VAL A 190 -1.48 -3.92 6.82
N ILE A 191 -1.16 -4.70 7.85
CA ILE A 191 -1.27 -6.16 7.80
C ILE A 191 -2.60 -6.54 8.43
N LEU A 192 -3.55 -6.93 7.59
CA LEU A 192 -4.76 -7.63 8.00
C LEU A 192 -4.56 -9.13 7.79
N ASP A 193 -5.39 -9.93 8.45
CA ASP A 193 -5.23 -11.39 8.49
C ASP A 193 -5.81 -12.11 7.25
N GLU A 194 -6.49 -11.39 6.35
CA GLU A 194 -7.19 -11.97 5.21
C GLU A 194 -7.22 -11.03 3.99
N VAL A 195 -7.30 -11.63 2.79
CA VAL A 195 -7.55 -10.92 1.52
C VAL A 195 -8.94 -10.29 1.56
N LEU A 196 -9.10 -9.08 1.01
CA LEU A 196 -10.39 -8.40 0.98
C LEU A 196 -10.65 -7.68 -0.34
N ILE A 197 -11.90 -7.27 -0.54
CA ILE A 197 -12.24 -6.27 -1.54
C ILE A 197 -11.85 -4.91 -0.95
N SER A 198 -10.81 -4.27 -1.47
CA SER A 198 -10.33 -2.97 -0.97
C SER A 198 -11.19 -1.81 -1.45
N GLU A 199 -11.60 -1.88 -2.72
CA GLU A 199 -12.24 -0.79 -3.44
C GLU A 199 -13.08 -1.34 -4.59
N PHE A 200 -14.18 -0.68 -4.94
CA PHE A 200 -14.90 -0.95 -6.17
C PHE A 200 -15.54 0.33 -6.71
N MET A 201 -15.82 0.36 -8.01
CA MET A 201 -16.55 1.44 -8.66
C MET A 201 -17.67 0.87 -9.51
N ALA A 202 -18.91 1.18 -9.14
CA ALA A 202 -20.11 0.73 -9.85
C ALA A 202 -20.61 1.73 -10.91
N SER A 203 -19.95 2.87 -11.08
CA SER A 203 -20.36 3.88 -12.05
C SER A 203 -19.14 4.61 -12.61
N ASN A 204 -18.35 3.89 -13.38
CA ASN A 204 -17.16 4.42 -14.04
C ASN A 204 -17.52 5.12 -15.36
N GLU A 205 -17.01 6.33 -15.60
CA GLU A 205 -17.12 7.01 -16.89
C GLU A 205 -15.75 7.41 -17.42
N ALA A 206 -14.88 7.92 -16.56
CA ALA A 206 -13.55 8.39 -16.96
C ALA A 206 -12.43 8.05 -15.95
N ALA A 207 -12.77 7.54 -14.76
CA ALA A 207 -11.78 7.26 -13.72
C ALA A 207 -10.79 6.15 -14.12
N LEU A 208 -11.28 5.12 -14.82
CA LEU A 208 -10.46 4.03 -15.32
C LEU A 208 -10.95 3.60 -16.71
N ILE A 209 -10.02 3.50 -17.66
CA ILE A 209 -10.33 3.08 -19.02
C ILE A 209 -9.58 1.76 -19.26
N ASP A 210 -10.28 0.75 -19.76
CA ASP A 210 -9.68 -0.54 -20.11
C ASP A 210 -8.92 -0.48 -21.44
N ASP A 211 -8.29 -1.60 -21.82
CA ASP A 211 -7.43 -1.65 -23.01
C ASP A 211 -8.21 -1.52 -24.33
N THR A 212 -9.55 -1.67 -24.28
CA THR A 212 -10.45 -1.46 -25.42
C THR A 212 -10.92 -0.01 -25.56
N GLY A 213 -10.61 0.84 -24.57
CA GLY A 213 -11.09 2.21 -24.49
C GLY A 213 -12.45 2.37 -23.83
N ALA A 214 -12.98 1.31 -23.21
CA ALA A 214 -14.24 1.35 -22.46
C ALA A 214 -13.98 1.72 -20.99
N SER A 215 -15.02 2.18 -20.29
CA SER A 215 -14.96 2.54 -18.87
C SER A 215 -15.83 1.58 -18.04
N PRO A 216 -15.46 0.30 -17.92
CA PRO A 216 -16.25 -0.68 -17.19
C PRO A 216 -16.24 -0.41 -15.68
N ASP A 217 -17.28 -0.89 -14.98
CA ASP A 217 -17.25 -1.02 -13.53
C ASP A 217 -16.07 -1.92 -13.13
N TRP A 218 -15.55 -1.75 -11.91
CA TRP A 218 -14.39 -2.53 -11.47
C TRP A 218 -14.42 -2.81 -9.98
N ILE A 219 -13.71 -3.87 -9.61
CA ILE A 219 -13.53 -4.39 -8.27
C ILE A 219 -12.04 -4.56 -8.07
N GLU A 220 -11.54 -4.12 -6.93
CA GLU A 220 -10.17 -4.35 -6.51
C GLU A 220 -10.15 -5.30 -5.31
N VAL A 221 -9.34 -6.35 -5.44
CA VAL A 221 -9.02 -7.28 -4.37
C VAL A 221 -7.59 -7.01 -3.92
N TRP A 222 -7.41 -6.77 -2.63
CA TRP A 222 -6.10 -6.52 -2.02
C TRP A 222 -5.73 -7.66 -1.08
N ASN A 223 -4.48 -8.11 -1.19
CA ASN A 223 -3.87 -9.01 -0.22
C ASN A 223 -3.02 -8.20 0.77
N PRO A 224 -3.57 -7.76 1.91
CA PRO A 224 -2.82 -7.05 2.94
C PRO A 224 -1.88 -7.95 3.74
N THR A 225 -1.91 -9.27 3.51
CA THR A 225 -1.09 -10.22 4.26
C THR A 225 0.38 -10.16 3.82
N SER A 226 1.27 -10.76 4.61
CA SER A 226 2.68 -10.92 4.26
C SER A 226 2.96 -12.11 3.35
N GLU A 227 1.95 -12.95 3.11
CA GLU A 227 2.06 -14.16 2.32
C GLU A 227 1.42 -13.99 0.96
N VAL A 228 1.75 -14.87 0.04
CA VAL A 228 1.03 -14.93 -1.24
C VAL A 228 -0.13 -15.89 -1.15
N VAL A 229 -1.26 -15.41 -1.65
CA VAL A 229 -2.51 -16.14 -1.60
C VAL A 229 -2.86 -16.64 -2.99
N ASP A 230 -3.12 -17.95 -3.10
CA ASP A 230 -3.70 -18.54 -4.29
C ASP A 230 -5.22 -18.35 -4.26
N LEU A 231 -5.73 -17.52 -5.18
CA LEU A 231 -7.16 -17.25 -5.32
C LEU A 231 -7.87 -18.29 -6.20
N SER A 232 -7.19 -19.34 -6.65
CA SER A 232 -7.82 -20.41 -7.43
C SER A 232 -9.06 -20.97 -6.73
N GLY A 233 -10.22 -20.88 -7.39
CA GLY A 233 -11.48 -21.39 -6.84
C GLY A 233 -12.14 -20.50 -5.80
N TRP A 234 -11.54 -19.35 -5.43
CA TRP A 234 -12.25 -18.27 -4.74
C TRP A 234 -13.34 -17.72 -5.66
N ALA A 235 -14.26 -16.92 -5.11
CA ALA A 235 -15.36 -16.38 -5.89
C ALA A 235 -15.71 -14.93 -5.52
N LEU A 236 -16.27 -14.21 -6.50
CA LEU A 236 -16.94 -12.93 -6.31
C LEU A 236 -18.44 -13.11 -6.52
N SER A 237 -19.25 -12.44 -5.70
CA SER A 237 -20.70 -12.37 -5.93
C SER A 237 -21.24 -10.97 -5.70
N ALA A 238 -22.14 -10.55 -6.59
CA ALA A 238 -22.95 -9.35 -6.41
C ALA A 238 -24.38 -9.65 -5.90
N SER A 239 -24.71 -10.92 -5.61
CA SER A 239 -26.01 -11.32 -5.09
C SER A 239 -26.01 -11.40 -3.55
N SER A 240 -27.15 -11.13 -2.93
CA SER A 240 -27.31 -11.19 -1.47
C SER A 240 -27.35 -12.61 -0.90
N ASP A 241 -27.60 -13.60 -1.75
CA ASP A 241 -27.68 -15.03 -1.41
C ASP A 241 -26.47 -15.83 -1.90
N TYR A 242 -25.52 -15.14 -2.53
CA TYR A 242 -24.29 -15.67 -3.11
C TYR A 242 -24.50 -16.81 -4.12
N GLN A 243 -25.70 -16.94 -4.72
CA GLN A 243 -25.95 -17.92 -5.77
C GLN A 243 -25.16 -17.58 -7.04
N ASP A 244 -24.72 -18.63 -7.73
CA ASP A 244 -23.97 -18.58 -9.00
C ASP A 244 -22.79 -17.58 -9.00
N PRO A 245 -21.88 -17.64 -8.00
CA PRO A 245 -20.80 -16.67 -7.91
C PRO A 245 -19.79 -16.85 -9.06
N TRP A 246 -19.12 -15.76 -9.44
CA TRP A 246 -18.04 -15.78 -10.42
C TRP A 246 -16.79 -16.37 -9.79
N ILE A 247 -16.25 -17.45 -10.37
CA ILE A 247 -15.09 -18.16 -9.81
C ILE A 247 -13.80 -17.60 -10.39
N PHE A 248 -12.85 -17.27 -9.53
CA PHE A 248 -11.51 -16.87 -9.93
C PHE A 248 -10.81 -17.99 -10.71
N PRO A 249 -10.17 -17.68 -11.85
CA PRO A 249 -9.20 -18.58 -12.46
C PRO A 249 -7.97 -18.70 -11.56
N ARG A 250 -6.95 -19.44 -12.01
CA ARG A 250 -5.70 -19.54 -11.26
C ARG A 250 -4.98 -18.19 -11.21
N VAL A 251 -5.03 -17.55 -10.04
CA VAL A 251 -4.39 -16.26 -9.76
C VAL A 251 -3.61 -16.37 -8.46
N LEU A 252 -2.31 -16.05 -8.52
CA LEU A 252 -1.46 -15.92 -7.34
C LEU A 252 -1.36 -14.43 -7.00
N LEU A 253 -1.90 -14.03 -5.85
CA LEU A 253 -1.88 -12.64 -5.40
C LEU A 253 -0.77 -12.43 -4.36
N GLY A 254 0.26 -11.71 -4.76
CA GLY A 254 1.43 -11.31 -3.98
C GLY A 254 1.10 -10.66 -2.64
N ALA A 255 2.05 -10.68 -1.72
CA ALA A 255 1.95 -9.94 -0.47
C ALA A 255 1.85 -8.44 -0.76
N ASN A 256 0.87 -7.76 -0.17
CA ASN A 256 0.52 -6.36 -0.43
C ASN A 256 0.18 -6.03 -1.90
N GLU A 257 -0.13 -7.04 -2.72
CA GLU A 257 -0.50 -6.86 -4.12
C GLU A 257 -2.00 -6.59 -4.25
N HIS A 258 -2.35 -5.78 -5.24
CA HIS A 258 -3.73 -5.45 -5.61
C HIS A 258 -4.05 -6.12 -6.95
N LEU A 259 -5.24 -6.67 -7.05
CA LEU A 259 -5.76 -7.30 -8.26
C LEU A 259 -7.00 -6.54 -8.69
N LEU A 260 -6.96 -6.00 -9.91
CA LEU A 260 -8.08 -5.34 -10.54
C LEU A 260 -8.89 -6.33 -11.38
N ILE A 261 -10.21 -6.30 -11.22
CA ILE A 261 -11.19 -7.13 -11.94
C ILE A 261 -12.26 -6.21 -12.52
N PHE A 262 -12.53 -6.29 -13.82
CA PHE A 262 -13.60 -5.54 -14.46
C PHE A 262 -14.94 -6.26 -14.33
N ALA A 263 -15.98 -5.54 -13.92
CA ALA A 263 -17.33 -6.06 -13.74
C ALA A 263 -18.21 -5.73 -14.96
N THR A 264 -17.92 -6.37 -16.10
CA THR A 264 -18.56 -6.03 -17.38
C THR A 264 -19.90 -6.72 -17.60
N GLY A 265 -20.15 -7.86 -16.97
CA GLY A 265 -21.31 -8.68 -17.28
C GLY A 265 -21.13 -9.59 -18.50
N GLU A 266 -19.92 -9.66 -19.07
CA GLU A 266 -19.70 -10.24 -20.41
C GLU A 266 -18.90 -11.55 -20.41
N GLY A 267 -18.36 -12.03 -19.28
CA GLY A 267 -17.68 -13.34 -19.29
C GLY A 267 -17.20 -13.89 -17.95
N LYS A 268 -16.94 -15.21 -17.92
CA LYS A 268 -16.32 -15.91 -16.78
C LYS A 268 -14.83 -16.15 -17.05
N GLY A 269 -13.97 -15.13 -17.00
CA GLY A 269 -12.53 -15.37 -17.15
C GLY A 269 -11.67 -14.17 -17.54
N THR A 270 -10.59 -14.46 -18.26
CA THR A 270 -9.63 -13.46 -18.74
C THR A 270 -9.90 -13.08 -20.20
N THR A 271 -10.00 -11.78 -20.46
CA THR A 271 -10.05 -11.20 -21.80
C THR A 271 -8.81 -10.33 -21.96
N GLU A 272 -7.96 -10.62 -22.95
CA GLU A 272 -6.72 -9.85 -23.22
C GLU A 272 -5.76 -9.72 -22.01
N GLY A 273 -5.84 -10.64 -21.04
CA GLY A 273 -5.02 -10.62 -19.83
C GLY A 273 -5.66 -9.89 -18.64
N GLN A 274 -6.79 -9.23 -18.83
CA GLN A 274 -7.60 -8.59 -17.80
C GLN A 274 -8.70 -9.55 -17.33
N LEU A 275 -9.05 -9.52 -16.03
CA LEU A 275 -10.14 -10.34 -15.51
C LEU A 275 -11.47 -9.62 -15.70
N HIS A 276 -12.46 -10.33 -16.23
CA HIS A 276 -13.83 -9.83 -16.38
C HIS A 276 -14.82 -10.75 -15.67
N THR A 277 -15.76 -10.18 -14.93
CA THR A 277 -16.88 -10.91 -14.35
C THR A 277 -18.08 -10.98 -15.31
N ASP A 278 -18.95 -11.95 -15.06
CA ASP A 278 -20.20 -12.17 -15.79
C ASP A 278 -21.37 -11.42 -15.15
N PHE A 279 -21.08 -10.49 -14.24
CA PHE A 279 -22.05 -9.58 -13.63
C PHE A 279 -21.54 -8.13 -13.65
N THR A 280 -22.47 -7.19 -13.52
CA THR A 280 -22.15 -5.77 -13.27
C THR A 280 -22.43 -5.41 -11.81
N ILE A 281 -21.87 -4.31 -11.32
CA ILE A 281 -22.13 -3.83 -9.97
C ILE A 281 -23.40 -2.95 -9.96
N GLN A 282 -24.23 -3.06 -8.92
CA GLN A 282 -25.50 -2.32 -8.88
C GLN A 282 -25.31 -0.85 -8.49
N LYS A 283 -25.57 0.07 -9.43
CA LYS A 283 -25.46 1.53 -9.21
C LYS A 283 -26.34 2.10 -8.10
N ARG A 284 -27.47 1.47 -7.79
CA ARG A 284 -28.44 1.97 -6.79
C ARG A 284 -28.24 1.41 -5.39
N GLY A 285 -27.11 0.72 -5.18
CA GLY A 285 -26.83 -0.03 -3.97
C GLY A 285 -27.10 -1.51 -4.16
N GLY A 286 -26.42 -2.35 -3.38
CA GLY A 286 -26.45 -3.79 -3.56
C GLY A 286 -25.54 -4.53 -2.59
N ASN A 287 -25.14 -5.73 -2.96
CA ASN A 287 -24.18 -6.53 -2.20
C ASN A 287 -22.97 -6.83 -3.09
N LEU A 288 -21.81 -6.96 -2.47
CA LEU A 288 -20.60 -7.43 -3.13
C LEU A 288 -19.76 -8.20 -2.12
N ALA A 289 -19.40 -9.44 -2.44
CA ALA A 289 -18.67 -10.31 -1.54
C ALA A 289 -17.52 -11.03 -2.24
N LEU A 290 -16.43 -11.20 -1.50
CA LEU A 290 -15.33 -12.11 -1.80
C LEU A 290 -15.47 -13.35 -0.93
N LEU A 291 -15.47 -14.49 -1.60
CA LEU A 291 -15.80 -15.78 -1.04
C LEU A 291 -14.61 -16.73 -1.23
N LYS A 292 -14.30 -17.51 -0.20
CA LYS A 292 -13.25 -18.52 -0.23
C LYS A 292 -13.85 -19.92 -0.16
N PRO A 293 -13.39 -20.89 -0.96
CA PRO A 293 -13.95 -22.24 -0.95
C PRO A 293 -13.64 -22.93 0.38
N ARG A 294 -14.66 -23.62 0.92
CA ARG A 294 -14.57 -24.43 2.13
C ARG A 294 -14.76 -25.91 1.79
N GLY A 295 -13.96 -26.40 0.83
CA GLY A 295 -14.07 -27.78 0.33
C GLY A 295 -15.45 -28.08 -0.26
N GLU A 296 -16.03 -29.23 0.07
CA GLU A 296 -17.39 -29.61 -0.37
C GLU A 296 -18.51 -28.85 0.36
N GLU A 297 -18.19 -28.08 1.42
CA GLU A 297 -19.16 -27.34 2.24
C GLU A 297 -19.56 -25.98 1.63
N GLY A 298 -19.11 -25.67 0.41
CA GLY A 298 -19.45 -24.43 -0.30
C GLY A 298 -18.42 -23.32 -0.08
N PHE A 299 -18.88 -22.12 0.29
CA PHE A 299 -18.04 -20.92 0.42
C PHE A 299 -18.13 -20.30 1.81
N GLU A 300 -17.01 -19.74 2.29
CA GLU A 300 -16.95 -18.82 3.43
C GLU A 300 -16.81 -17.37 2.93
N ILE A 301 -17.46 -16.42 3.61
CA ILE A 301 -17.36 -14.99 3.30
C ILE A 301 -16.07 -14.47 3.93
N VAL A 302 -15.17 -13.91 3.11
CA VAL A 302 -13.91 -13.31 3.57
C VAL A 302 -14.02 -11.79 3.65
N SER A 303 -14.70 -11.18 2.67
CA SER A 303 -14.93 -9.74 2.65
C SER A 303 -16.30 -9.47 2.04
N GLU A 304 -17.02 -8.51 2.60
CA GLU A 304 -18.36 -8.18 2.16
C GLU A 304 -18.68 -6.69 2.33
N PHE A 305 -19.32 -6.14 1.30
CA PHE A 305 -20.09 -4.92 1.34
C PHE A 305 -21.58 -5.28 1.28
N SER A 306 -22.20 -5.46 2.44
CA SER A 306 -23.63 -5.75 2.53
C SER A 306 -24.44 -4.46 2.45
N SER A 307 -25.43 -4.42 1.56
CA SER A 307 -26.27 -3.24 1.33
C SER A 307 -25.47 -1.93 1.14
N TYR A 308 -24.42 -1.95 0.31
CA TYR A 308 -23.69 -0.72 -0.01
C TYR A 308 -24.65 0.32 -0.63
N PRO A 309 -24.44 1.61 -0.38
CA PRO A 309 -25.38 2.65 -0.75
C PRO A 309 -25.36 2.96 -2.27
N PRO A 310 -26.30 3.79 -2.79
CA PRO A 310 -26.28 4.24 -4.17
C PRO A 310 -24.95 4.91 -4.56
N GLN A 311 -24.37 4.48 -5.68
CA GLN A 311 -23.05 4.88 -6.12
C GLN A 311 -23.08 6.18 -6.93
N LYS A 312 -21.98 6.92 -6.91
CA LYS A 312 -21.81 8.16 -7.68
C LYS A 312 -20.86 7.92 -8.85
N LYS A 313 -21.07 8.67 -9.92
CA LYS A 313 -20.20 8.64 -11.10
C LYS A 313 -18.78 9.00 -10.70
N ASP A 314 -17.81 8.21 -11.16
CA ASP A 314 -16.36 8.38 -10.95
C ASP A 314 -15.94 8.51 -9.47
N VAL A 315 -16.77 7.97 -8.57
CA VAL A 315 -16.49 7.87 -7.13
C VAL A 315 -16.55 6.39 -6.80
N SER A 316 -15.46 5.87 -6.27
CA SER A 316 -15.37 4.50 -5.79
C SER A 316 -15.85 4.38 -4.35
N PHE A 317 -16.04 3.14 -3.90
CA PHE A 317 -16.45 2.80 -2.55
C PHE A 317 -15.53 1.73 -2.00
N GLY A 318 -15.07 1.89 -0.77
CA GLY A 318 -14.02 1.05 -0.22
C GLY A 318 -13.61 1.44 1.18
N TYR A 319 -12.43 0.96 1.60
CA TYR A 319 -11.88 1.26 2.92
C TYR A 319 -10.82 2.35 2.83
N ALA A 320 -11.05 3.49 3.50
CA ALA A 320 -10.15 4.64 3.48
C ALA A 320 -8.90 4.41 4.35
N LEU A 321 -7.79 5.05 3.98
CA LEU A 321 -6.53 4.96 4.73
C LEU A 321 -6.50 5.86 5.97
N GLY A 322 -5.96 5.33 7.08
CA GLY A 322 -5.58 6.12 8.25
C GLY A 322 -6.70 6.42 9.25
N GLU A 323 -7.87 5.78 9.12
CA GLU A 323 -8.91 5.83 10.17
C GLU A 323 -8.62 4.79 11.27
N GLU A 324 -9.03 5.10 12.51
CA GLU A 324 -8.91 4.19 13.67
C GLU A 324 -9.67 2.86 13.49
N GLU A 325 -10.57 2.79 12.50
CA GLU A 325 -11.32 1.59 12.12
C GLU A 325 -11.13 1.27 10.64
N GLU A 326 -10.07 0.51 10.33
CA GLU A 326 -9.59 0.18 8.97
C GLU A 326 -10.58 -0.62 8.09
N LYS A 327 -11.77 -0.98 8.60
CA LYS A 327 -12.83 -1.72 7.87
C LYS A 327 -14.18 -1.01 7.85
N LYS A 328 -14.22 0.32 7.97
CA LYS A 328 -15.45 1.10 7.82
C LYS A 328 -15.58 1.62 6.38
N PRO A 329 -16.55 1.14 5.58
CA PRO A 329 -16.65 1.51 4.19
C PRO A 329 -17.08 2.97 3.99
N ARG A 330 -16.54 3.62 2.96
CA ARG A 330 -16.74 5.03 2.60
C ARG A 330 -16.77 5.21 1.09
N TYR A 331 -17.27 6.36 0.65
CA TYR A 331 -17.00 6.85 -0.69
C TYR A 331 -15.59 7.43 -0.73
N LEU A 332 -14.80 7.01 -1.71
CA LEU A 332 -13.47 7.53 -1.98
C LEU A 332 -13.58 8.54 -3.12
N LEU A 333 -13.21 9.80 -2.85
CA LEU A 333 -13.35 10.87 -3.83
C LEU A 333 -12.27 10.82 -4.92
N VAL A 334 -11.16 10.15 -4.61
CA VAL A 334 -10.06 9.87 -5.52
C VAL A 334 -9.95 8.36 -5.64
N PRO A 335 -10.40 7.77 -6.76
CA PRO A 335 -10.25 6.34 -7.01
C PRO A 335 -8.78 5.95 -7.16
N THR A 336 -8.42 4.76 -6.67
CA THR A 336 -7.01 4.34 -6.52
C THR A 336 -6.72 2.95 -7.11
N PRO A 337 -7.10 2.68 -8.37
CA PRO A 337 -6.92 1.35 -8.94
C PRO A 337 -5.44 0.93 -8.95
N SER A 338 -5.20 -0.31 -8.53
CA SER A 338 -3.89 -0.96 -8.35
C SER A 338 -2.99 -0.27 -7.32
N GLN A 339 -3.56 0.58 -6.46
CA GLN A 339 -2.83 1.37 -5.48
C GLN A 339 -3.54 1.32 -4.12
N ARG A 340 -2.83 1.77 -3.09
CA ARG A 340 -3.43 1.90 -1.77
C ARG A 340 -4.47 3.02 -1.77
N ASN A 341 -5.62 2.77 -1.15
CA ASN A 341 -6.71 3.73 -1.04
C ASN A 341 -6.30 5.07 -0.44
N SER A 342 -6.94 6.14 -0.93
CA SER A 342 -6.80 7.50 -0.42
C SER A 342 -7.39 7.64 1.00
N SER A 343 -6.89 8.62 1.75
CA SER A 343 -7.54 9.10 2.98
C SER A 343 -8.66 10.12 2.69
N GLU A 344 -8.80 10.59 1.45
CA GLU A 344 -9.87 11.49 1.00
C GLU A 344 -11.19 10.73 0.81
N ALA A 345 -11.90 10.54 1.92
CA ALA A 345 -13.12 9.76 1.97
C ALA A 345 -14.27 10.48 2.67
N VAL A 346 -15.51 10.13 2.29
CA VAL A 346 -16.74 10.68 2.88
C VAL A 346 -17.78 9.60 3.15
N LEU A 347 -18.64 9.84 4.15
CA LEU A 347 -19.78 8.98 4.49
C LEU A 347 -20.91 9.04 3.46
N GLY A 348 -20.95 10.11 2.66
CA GLY A 348 -21.97 10.33 1.65
C GLY A 348 -21.96 11.76 1.14
N PHE A 349 -23.06 12.13 0.49
CA PHE A 349 -23.23 13.41 -0.19
C PHE A 349 -24.44 14.13 0.38
N VAL A 350 -24.30 15.40 0.73
CA VAL A 350 -25.43 16.23 1.11
C VAL A 350 -26.21 16.60 -0.15
N SER A 351 -27.53 16.40 -0.11
CA SER A 351 -28.42 16.77 -1.21
C SER A 351 -28.45 18.28 -1.43
N ASP A 352 -28.77 18.69 -2.66
CA ASP A 352 -28.82 20.10 -3.05
C ASP A 352 -29.86 20.90 -2.25
N THR A 353 -29.66 22.22 -2.13
CA THR A 353 -30.62 23.06 -1.40
C THR A 353 -31.81 23.44 -2.28
N SER A 354 -32.95 23.75 -1.68
CA SER A 354 -34.12 24.24 -2.40
C SER A 354 -34.64 25.53 -1.77
N PHE A 355 -35.19 26.43 -2.59
CA PHE A 355 -35.55 27.78 -2.19
C PHE A 355 -37.01 28.10 -2.53
N HIS A 356 -37.71 28.71 -1.58
CA HIS A 356 -39.07 29.21 -1.76
C HIS A 356 -39.26 30.57 -1.09
N PRO A 357 -39.80 31.59 -1.79
CA PRO A 357 -40.16 31.58 -3.20
C PRO A 357 -38.92 31.53 -4.11
N ASN A 358 -39.09 31.16 -5.38
CA ASN A 358 -37.98 31.00 -6.31
C ASN A 358 -37.32 32.35 -6.67
N ARG A 359 -36.10 32.34 -7.21
CA ARG A 359 -35.44 33.55 -7.74
C ARG A 359 -36.30 34.25 -8.79
N GLY A 360 -36.17 35.57 -8.93
CA GLY A 360 -36.97 36.34 -9.88
C GLY A 360 -37.22 37.79 -9.47
N PHE A 361 -38.24 38.40 -10.08
CA PHE A 361 -38.62 39.80 -9.85
C PHE A 361 -39.67 39.93 -8.76
N TYR A 362 -39.46 40.89 -7.86
CA TYR A 362 -40.35 41.17 -6.74
C TYR A 362 -40.55 42.66 -6.56
N ASN A 363 -41.79 43.06 -6.28
CA ASN A 363 -42.18 44.46 -6.05
C ASN A 363 -42.46 44.76 -4.57
N SER A 364 -42.25 43.79 -3.68
CA SER A 364 -42.48 43.89 -2.25
C SER A 364 -41.55 42.94 -1.51
N PRO A 365 -41.16 43.23 -0.25
CA PRO A 365 -40.30 42.34 0.52
C PRO A 365 -40.86 40.92 0.61
N ILE A 366 -39.96 39.93 0.57
CA ILE A 366 -40.27 38.50 0.65
C ILE A 366 -39.46 37.84 1.77
N ASP A 367 -39.98 36.72 2.28
CA ASP A 367 -39.26 35.85 3.19
C ASP A 367 -38.88 34.56 2.43
N VAL A 368 -37.58 34.35 2.23
CA VAL A 368 -37.03 33.18 1.56
C VAL A 368 -36.78 32.07 2.58
N VAL A 369 -37.34 30.91 2.30
CA VAL A 369 -37.13 29.65 2.99
C VAL A 369 -36.18 28.79 2.16
N ILE A 370 -35.15 28.28 2.80
CA ILE A 370 -34.23 27.29 2.26
C ILE A 370 -34.49 25.94 2.94
N GLU A 371 -34.58 24.88 2.16
CA GLU A 371 -34.67 23.50 2.65
C GLU A 371 -33.47 22.69 2.16
N ALA A 372 -33.06 21.71 2.95
CA ALA A 372 -31.98 20.77 2.63
C ALA A 372 -32.28 19.41 3.25
N GLN A 373 -31.40 18.44 2.97
CA GLN A 373 -31.46 17.12 3.58
C GLN A 373 -31.50 17.18 5.12
N GLU A 374 -32.27 16.27 5.73
CA GLU A 374 -32.34 16.14 7.19
C GLU A 374 -30.95 15.95 7.82
N GLY A 375 -30.70 16.65 8.93
CA GLY A 375 -29.42 16.65 9.64
C GLY A 375 -28.33 17.52 9.01
N ALA A 376 -28.60 18.18 7.88
CA ALA A 376 -27.68 19.16 7.29
C ALA A 376 -27.88 20.55 7.89
N ILE A 377 -26.78 21.28 8.01
CA ILE A 377 -26.73 22.69 8.41
C ILE A 377 -26.60 23.54 7.16
N ILE A 378 -27.52 24.49 6.96
CA ILE A 378 -27.47 25.43 5.84
C ILE A 378 -26.73 26.69 6.27
N ARG A 379 -25.78 27.14 5.46
CA ARG A 379 -25.19 28.48 5.55
C ARG A 379 -25.38 29.24 4.27
N TYR A 380 -25.47 30.56 4.39
CA TYR A 380 -25.71 31.45 3.26
C TYR A 380 -24.92 32.76 3.36
N THR A 381 -24.81 33.44 2.22
CA THR A 381 -24.17 34.74 2.08
C THR A 381 -25.04 35.64 1.21
N LEU A 382 -24.95 36.95 1.43
CA LEU A 382 -25.69 37.98 0.68
C LEU A 382 -24.76 38.94 -0.07
N ASP A 383 -23.45 38.78 0.12
CA ASP A 383 -22.38 39.61 -0.46
C ASP A 383 -21.75 38.99 -1.71
N GLY A 384 -22.30 37.86 -2.18
CA GLY A 384 -21.79 37.12 -3.32
C GLY A 384 -20.61 36.19 -3.02
N SER A 385 -20.07 36.16 -1.79
CA SER A 385 -19.04 35.18 -1.39
C SER A 385 -19.61 33.76 -1.31
N GLN A 386 -18.76 32.74 -1.40
CA GLN A 386 -19.19 31.34 -1.26
C GLN A 386 -19.33 30.96 0.23
N PRO A 387 -20.49 30.45 0.70
CA PRO A 387 -20.58 29.89 2.04
C PRO A 387 -19.70 28.64 2.16
N THR A 388 -19.09 28.46 3.33
CA THR A 388 -18.36 27.23 3.71
C THR A 388 -18.92 26.68 5.01
N ALA A 389 -18.49 25.49 5.45
CA ALA A 389 -18.93 24.93 6.73
C ALA A 389 -18.72 25.88 7.94
N ASN A 390 -17.77 26.82 7.82
CA ASN A 390 -17.37 27.74 8.89
C ASN A 390 -17.59 29.22 8.56
N THR A 391 -17.95 29.57 7.32
CA THR A 391 -18.12 30.97 6.88
C THR A 391 -19.49 31.18 6.23
N GLY A 392 -20.06 32.37 6.45
CA GLY A 392 -21.44 32.69 6.08
C GLY A 392 -22.41 32.63 7.28
N LEU A 393 -23.60 33.18 7.07
CA LEU A 393 -24.67 33.25 8.06
C LEU A 393 -25.33 31.89 8.22
N LEU A 394 -25.64 31.50 9.46
CA LEU A 394 -26.39 30.29 9.75
C LEU A 394 -27.87 30.50 9.42
N TYR A 395 -28.43 29.61 8.59
CA TYR A 395 -29.85 29.67 8.26
C TYR A 395 -30.72 29.05 9.35
N SER A 396 -31.88 29.65 9.60
CA SER A 396 -32.90 29.15 10.54
C SER A 396 -34.26 29.12 9.85
N SER A 397 -34.83 27.93 9.71
CA SER A 397 -36.16 27.73 9.10
C SER A 397 -37.29 28.42 9.87
N LYS A 398 -37.09 28.74 11.16
CA LYS A 398 -38.07 29.48 11.96
C LYS A 398 -38.19 30.95 11.57
N THR A 399 -37.12 31.54 11.07
CA THR A 399 -37.04 32.97 10.77
C THR A 399 -36.98 33.27 9.27
N GLY A 400 -36.58 32.30 8.45
CA GLY A 400 -36.34 32.52 7.02
C GLY A 400 -35.25 33.58 6.79
N ILE A 401 -35.19 34.07 5.55
CA ILE A 401 -34.32 35.19 5.14
C ILE A 401 -35.21 36.28 4.52
N LYS A 402 -35.34 37.40 5.21
CA LYS A 402 -36.08 38.54 4.69
C LYS A 402 -35.26 39.28 3.63
N ILE A 403 -35.79 39.38 2.43
CA ILE A 403 -35.21 40.12 1.30
C ILE A 403 -36.13 41.28 0.95
N SER A 404 -35.62 42.51 1.06
CA SER A 404 -36.40 43.74 0.81
C SER A 404 -35.88 44.58 -0.36
N GLY A 405 -34.86 44.10 -1.07
CA GLY A 405 -34.22 44.77 -2.19
C GLY A 405 -33.40 43.78 -3.04
N THR A 406 -32.82 44.27 -4.13
CA THR A 406 -32.06 43.46 -5.08
C THR A 406 -30.90 42.76 -4.37
N THR A 407 -30.94 41.43 -4.33
CA THR A 407 -30.07 40.61 -3.49
C THR A 407 -29.63 39.36 -4.24
N THR A 408 -28.33 39.06 -4.19
CA THR A 408 -27.79 37.74 -4.56
C THR A 408 -27.62 36.92 -3.29
N LEU A 409 -28.38 35.84 -3.17
CA LEU A 409 -28.34 34.89 -2.08
C LEU A 409 -27.60 33.64 -2.55
N ARG A 410 -26.49 33.30 -1.90
CA ARG A 410 -25.80 32.01 -2.13
C ARG A 410 -25.94 31.14 -0.90
N ALA A 411 -26.28 29.86 -1.05
CA ALA A 411 -26.40 28.93 0.06
C ALA A 411 -25.79 27.57 -0.26
N ALA A 412 -25.35 26.86 0.78
CA ALA A 412 -24.93 25.48 0.70
C ALA A 412 -25.27 24.77 2.01
N ALA A 413 -25.47 23.45 1.93
CA ALA A 413 -25.75 22.57 3.05
C ALA A 413 -24.53 21.71 3.40
N PHE A 414 -24.28 21.59 4.70
CA PHE A 414 -23.10 20.95 5.28
C PHE A 414 -23.53 19.89 6.29
N ARG A 415 -22.85 18.75 6.29
CA ARG A 415 -23.01 17.70 7.30
C ARG A 415 -21.65 17.10 7.58
N GLU A 416 -21.34 16.91 8.87
CA GLU A 416 -20.06 16.35 9.29
C GLU A 416 -19.84 14.96 8.68
N GLY A 417 -18.65 14.75 8.11
CA GLY A 417 -18.27 13.51 7.43
C GLY A 417 -18.87 13.30 6.03
N TYR A 418 -19.66 14.24 5.49
CA TYR A 418 -20.26 14.16 4.16
C TYR A 418 -19.63 15.21 3.23
N LEU A 419 -19.60 14.93 1.92
CA LEU A 419 -19.32 15.97 0.93
C LEU A 419 -20.49 16.96 0.91
N SER A 420 -20.20 18.26 1.05
CA SER A 420 -21.22 19.31 1.06
C SER A 420 -22.03 19.36 -0.23
N SER A 421 -23.21 19.97 -0.19
CA SER A 421 -23.96 20.26 -1.41
C SER A 421 -23.18 21.19 -2.34
N GLY A 422 -23.67 21.32 -3.56
CA GLY A 422 -23.30 22.45 -4.41
C GLY A 422 -23.66 23.77 -3.73
N VAL A 423 -23.05 24.86 -4.22
CA VAL A 423 -23.41 26.21 -3.82
C VAL A 423 -24.47 26.73 -4.78
N ASP A 424 -25.70 26.79 -4.30
CA ASP A 424 -26.81 27.35 -5.04
C ASP A 424 -26.77 28.87 -5.00
N THR A 425 -27.08 29.50 -6.13
CA THR A 425 -27.12 30.97 -6.26
C THR A 425 -28.49 31.41 -6.76
N HIS A 426 -29.19 32.20 -5.95
CA HIS A 426 -30.49 32.77 -6.24
C HIS A 426 -30.42 34.30 -6.26
N THR A 427 -30.90 34.90 -7.36
CA THR A 427 -30.95 36.36 -7.50
C THR A 427 -32.40 36.85 -7.41
N TYR A 428 -32.67 37.71 -6.44
CA TYR A 428 -33.95 38.36 -6.24
C TYR A 428 -33.81 39.80 -6.69
N LEU A 429 -34.57 40.20 -7.70
CA LEU A 429 -34.47 41.49 -8.36
C LEU A 429 -35.66 42.37 -7.95
N PHE A 430 -35.36 43.53 -7.38
CA PHE A 430 -36.35 44.54 -7.02
C PHE A 430 -36.21 45.70 -8.02
N PRO A 431 -37.18 45.90 -8.93
CA PRO A 431 -37.03 46.89 -10.00
C PRO A 431 -36.67 48.29 -9.51
N ILE A 432 -37.14 48.68 -8.32
CA ILE A 432 -36.85 49.99 -7.70
C ILE A 432 -35.35 50.22 -7.43
N ASP A 433 -34.56 49.18 -7.28
CA ASP A 433 -33.11 49.27 -7.02
C ASP A 433 -32.27 49.23 -8.32
N ILE A 434 -32.90 49.03 -9.48
CA ILE A 434 -32.25 48.78 -10.77
C ILE A 434 -32.41 49.99 -11.72
N VAL A 435 -33.00 51.09 -11.24
CA VAL A 435 -33.31 52.29 -12.03
C VAL A 435 -32.23 53.36 -11.95
#